data_AF-A0A0A7A138-F1
#
_entry.id   AF-A0A0A7A138-F1
#
_cell.length_a   1.000
_cell.length_b   1.000
_cell.length_c   1.000
_cell.angle_alpha   90.00
_cell.angle_beta   90.00
_cell.angle_gamma   90.00
#
_symmetry.space_group_name_H-M   'P 1'
#
loop_
_entity.id
_entity.type
_entity.pdbx_description
1 polymer ?
#
loop_
_entity_poly.entity_id
_entity_poly.type
_entity_poly.pdbx_seq_one_letter_code
_entity_poly.pdbx_strand_id
1 'polypeptide(L)'
;MIAESIDPSAVRQFIIQYNIAMQKQLAAHPELANDEVALQEVNAALFKEYLPLLQQSEPTIKQPVRWKNALGELNANLDISIADPAKSSSSTNKDIKSLNFDVKLPLNVVTETAKQLNLSEGMDAEKAQKQADKQISGMMTLGQMFQLITIDNNTASLQLRYTPGKVVFNGQEMSEEEFMSRAGRFVH
;
A
#
# COMPACT_ATOMS: atom_id res chain seq x y z
N MET A 1 7.81 1.38 7.33
CA MET A 1 6.82 0.30 7.37
C MET A 1 6.82 -0.26 8.77
N ILE A 2 5.68 -0.29 9.43
CA ILE A 2 5.52 -0.79 10.80
C ILE A 2 4.41 -1.83 10.74
N ALA A 3 4.67 -3.03 11.27
CA ALA A 3 3.62 -4.02 11.48
C ALA A 3 3.20 -3.98 12.95
N GLU A 4 1.91 -3.75 13.20
CA GLU A 4 1.31 -3.68 14.52
C GLU A 4 0.40 -4.90 14.75
N SER A 5 0.10 -5.18 16.02
CA SER A 5 -0.86 -6.22 16.43
C SER A 5 -0.48 -7.65 16.00
N ILE A 6 0.80 -7.93 15.78
CA ILE A 6 1.26 -9.32 15.64
C ILE A 6 1.36 -9.94 17.04
N ASP A 7 0.67 -11.07 17.28
CA ASP A 7 0.76 -11.79 18.55
C ASP A 7 2.19 -12.37 18.76
N PRO A 8 2.91 -11.99 19.83
CA PRO A 8 4.23 -12.53 20.12
C PRO A 8 4.28 -14.06 20.23
N SER A 9 3.17 -14.68 20.67
CA SER A 9 3.04 -16.14 20.76
C SER A 9 2.93 -16.77 19.37
N ALA A 10 2.15 -16.15 18.47
CA ALA A 10 2.07 -16.55 17.07
C ALA A 10 3.41 -16.41 16.35
N VAL A 11 4.16 -15.33 16.58
CA VAL A 11 5.53 -15.16 16.04
C VAL A 11 6.44 -16.28 16.52
N ARG A 12 6.41 -16.59 17.82
CA ARG A 12 7.22 -17.68 18.38
C ARG A 12 6.85 -19.02 17.74
N GLN A 13 5.57 -19.32 17.61
CA GLN A 13 5.10 -20.56 16.99
C GLN A 13 5.51 -20.64 15.52
N PHE A 14 5.35 -19.56 14.76
CA PHE A 14 5.81 -19.46 13.38
C PHE A 14 7.29 -19.80 13.25
N ILE A 15 8.15 -19.15 14.05
CA ILE A 15 9.62 -19.37 14.01
C ILE A 15 9.95 -20.83 14.35
N ILE A 16 9.32 -21.40 15.39
CA ILE A 16 9.56 -22.79 15.80
C ILE A 16 9.17 -23.75 14.68
N GLN A 17 7.96 -23.63 14.15
CA GLN A 17 7.44 -24.56 13.14
C GLN A 17 8.20 -24.44 11.81
N TYR A 18 8.46 -23.22 11.36
CA TYR A 18 9.27 -22.96 10.17
C TYR A 18 10.66 -23.58 10.29
N ASN A 19 11.36 -23.38 11.41
CA ASN A 19 12.71 -23.92 11.60
C ASN A 19 12.73 -25.46 11.65
N ILE A 20 11.76 -26.07 12.33
CA ILE A 20 11.63 -27.54 12.38
C ILE A 20 11.39 -28.10 10.97
N ALA A 21 10.46 -27.49 10.21
CA ALA A 21 10.16 -27.93 8.86
C ALA A 21 11.35 -27.74 7.92
N MET A 22 12.07 -26.62 8.05
CA MET A 22 13.26 -26.34 7.25
C MET A 22 14.40 -27.34 7.52
N GLN A 23 14.65 -27.66 8.79
CA GLN A 23 15.62 -28.70 9.16
C GLN A 23 15.24 -30.07 8.59
N LYS A 24 13.95 -30.40 8.60
CA LYS A 24 13.45 -31.65 8.01
C LYS A 24 13.67 -31.68 6.49
N GLN A 25 13.45 -30.56 5.79
CA GLN A 25 13.71 -30.45 4.34
C GLN A 25 15.20 -30.63 4.04
N LEU A 26 16.08 -29.94 4.75
CA LEU A 26 17.53 -30.07 4.57
C LEU A 26 18.06 -31.47 4.90
N ALA A 27 17.46 -32.17 5.87
CA ALA A 27 17.83 -33.54 6.21
C ALA A 27 17.34 -34.56 5.17
N ALA A 28 16.16 -34.34 4.58
CA ALA A 28 15.61 -35.19 3.54
C ALA A 28 16.23 -34.94 2.16
N HIS A 29 16.67 -33.71 1.91
CA HIS A 29 17.21 -33.23 0.65
C HIS A 29 18.53 -32.46 0.86
N PRO A 30 19.65 -33.15 1.17
CA PRO A 30 20.95 -32.50 1.39
C PRO A 30 21.43 -31.67 0.19
N GLU A 31 20.95 -31.96 -1.02
CA GLU A 31 21.21 -31.22 -2.25
C GLU A 31 20.77 -29.75 -2.17
N LEU A 32 19.74 -29.44 -1.38
CA LEU A 32 19.25 -28.06 -1.20
C LEU A 32 20.31 -27.12 -0.61
N ALA A 33 21.30 -27.66 0.13
CA ALA A 33 22.38 -26.86 0.69
C ALA A 33 23.29 -26.23 -0.39
N ASN A 34 23.28 -26.78 -1.60
CA ASN A 34 24.11 -26.32 -2.72
C ASN A 34 23.29 -25.74 -3.89
N ASP A 35 21.96 -25.68 -3.76
CA ASP A 35 21.05 -25.15 -4.76
C ASP A 35 20.23 -23.99 -4.15
N GLU A 36 20.71 -22.77 -4.33
CA GLU A 36 20.08 -21.57 -3.78
C GLU A 36 18.67 -21.33 -4.32
N VAL A 37 18.40 -21.73 -5.56
CA VAL A 37 17.08 -21.53 -6.20
C VAL A 37 16.07 -22.50 -5.57
N ALA A 38 16.41 -23.78 -5.50
CA ALA A 38 15.57 -24.78 -4.86
C ALA A 38 15.36 -24.45 -3.37
N LEU A 39 16.40 -23.94 -2.70
CA LEU A 39 16.32 -23.51 -1.31
C LEU A 39 15.35 -22.33 -1.13
N GLN A 40 15.35 -21.35 -2.04
CA GLN A 40 14.41 -20.23 -2.03
C GLN A 40 12.97 -20.69 -2.25
N GLU A 41 12.73 -21.64 -3.16
CA GLU A 41 11.40 -22.19 -3.39
C GLU A 41 10.86 -22.92 -2.16
N VAL A 42 11.69 -23.74 -1.51
CA VAL A 42 11.35 -24.41 -0.24
C VAL A 42 11.07 -23.37 0.85
N ASN A 43 11.90 -22.33 0.96
CA ASN A 43 11.68 -21.25 1.92
C ASN A 43 10.35 -20.54 1.69
N ALA A 44 10.02 -20.20 0.43
CA ALA A 44 8.76 -19.57 0.07
C ALA A 44 7.56 -20.47 0.37
N ALA A 45 7.68 -21.78 0.08
CA ALA A 45 6.64 -22.77 0.37
C ALA A 45 6.38 -22.91 1.88
N LEU A 46 7.43 -23.09 2.68
CA LEU A 46 7.32 -23.19 4.13
C LEU A 46 6.82 -21.89 4.76
N PHE A 47 7.29 -20.74 4.29
CA PHE A 47 6.78 -19.45 4.74
C PHE A 47 5.27 -19.35 4.49
N LYS A 48 4.81 -19.72 3.29
CA LYS A 48 3.38 -19.73 2.93
C LYS A 48 2.58 -20.73 3.78
N GLU A 49 3.13 -21.91 4.06
CA GLU A 49 2.50 -22.94 4.88
C GLU A 49 2.23 -22.45 6.32
N TYR A 50 3.17 -21.72 6.92
CA TYR A 50 3.06 -21.24 8.29
C TYR A 50 2.52 -19.82 8.42
N LEU A 51 2.38 -19.07 7.33
CA LEU A 51 1.79 -17.73 7.31
C LEU A 51 0.46 -17.64 8.09
N PRO A 52 -0.47 -18.61 8.02
CA PRO A 52 -1.72 -18.56 8.78
C PRO A 52 -1.54 -18.40 10.29
N LEU A 53 -0.44 -18.89 10.88
CA LEU A 53 -0.14 -18.68 12.30
C LEU A 53 -0.03 -17.20 12.63
N LEU A 54 0.62 -16.42 11.76
CA LEU A 54 0.76 -14.97 11.93
C LEU A 54 -0.56 -14.25 11.62
N GLN A 55 -1.38 -14.79 10.71
CA GLN A 55 -2.66 -14.18 10.32
C GLN A 55 -3.75 -14.31 11.39
N GLN A 56 -3.64 -15.26 12.32
CA GLN A 56 -4.62 -15.42 13.42
C GLN A 56 -4.76 -14.17 14.30
N SER A 57 -3.72 -13.36 14.40
CA SER A 57 -3.75 -12.09 15.14
C SER A 57 -4.26 -10.91 14.31
N GLU A 58 -4.66 -11.16 13.06
CA GLU A 58 -5.15 -10.17 12.10
C GLU A 58 -4.29 -8.89 12.04
N PRO A 59 -2.98 -9.03 11.78
CA PRO A 59 -2.03 -7.93 11.94
C PRO A 59 -2.32 -6.78 10.97
N THR A 60 -1.92 -5.57 11.37
CA THR A 60 -2.05 -4.38 10.51
C THR A 60 -0.67 -3.87 10.13
N ILE A 61 -0.43 -3.77 8.83
CA ILE A 61 0.77 -3.15 8.25
C ILE A 61 0.45 -1.68 8.00
N LYS A 62 1.19 -0.78 8.64
CA LYS A 62 1.09 0.67 8.46
C LYS A 62 2.32 1.23 7.75
N GLN A 63 2.09 2.04 6.73
CA GLN A 63 3.11 2.73 5.95
C GLN A 63 2.77 4.22 5.86
N PRO A 64 3.14 5.01 6.88
CA PRO A 64 3.08 6.46 6.78
C PRO A 64 4.22 6.98 5.91
N VAL A 65 3.91 7.93 5.03
CA VAL A 65 4.86 8.70 4.23
C VAL A 65 4.64 10.17 4.54
N ARG A 66 5.73 10.85 4.88
CA ARG A 66 5.74 12.29 5.17
C ARG A 66 6.82 12.93 4.33
N TRP A 67 6.45 13.96 3.59
CA TRP A 67 7.40 14.74 2.80
C TRP A 67 7.23 16.20 3.14
N LYS A 68 8.31 16.83 3.62
CA LYS A 68 8.30 18.21 4.08
C LYS A 68 9.21 19.07 3.20
N ASN A 69 8.73 20.25 2.85
CA ASN A 69 9.55 21.30 2.24
C ASN A 69 9.30 22.65 2.92
N ALA A 70 9.83 23.73 2.35
CA ALA A 70 9.70 25.07 2.92
C ALA A 70 8.26 25.58 3.03
N LEU A 71 7.31 25.01 2.27
CA LEU A 71 5.92 25.46 2.19
C LEU A 71 4.94 24.58 2.98
N GLY A 72 5.40 23.51 3.63
CA GLY A 72 4.56 22.64 4.45
C GLY A 72 4.92 21.17 4.36
N GLU A 73 3.94 20.31 4.69
CA GLU A 73 4.11 18.86 4.78
C GLU A 73 2.99 18.12 4.04
N LEU A 74 3.39 17.25 3.12
CA LEU A 74 2.56 16.24 2.50
C LEU A 74 2.51 14.99 3.39
N ASN A 75 1.33 14.40 3.50
CA ASN A 75 1.09 13.19 4.28
C ASN A 75 0.35 12.15 3.44
N ALA A 76 0.84 10.92 3.46
CA ALA A 76 0.12 9.76 2.94
C ALA A 76 0.21 8.63 3.96
N ASN A 77 -0.86 7.86 4.12
CA ASN A 77 -0.89 6.69 4.98
C ASN A 77 -1.50 5.52 4.21
N LEU A 78 -0.87 4.37 4.29
CA LEU A 78 -1.40 3.10 3.84
C LEU A 78 -1.44 2.14 5.02
N ASP A 79 -2.65 1.71 5.39
CA ASP A 79 -2.89 0.70 6.40
C ASP A 79 -3.55 -0.52 5.75
N ILE A 80 -2.93 -1.69 5.90
CA ILE A 80 -3.44 -2.96 5.40
C ILE A 80 -3.62 -3.88 6.59
N SER A 81 -4.87 -4.24 6.89
CA SER A 81 -5.19 -5.25 7.90
C SER A 81 -5.34 -6.59 7.22
N ILE A 82 -4.59 -7.57 7.71
CA ILE A 82 -4.60 -8.94 7.22
C ILE A 82 -5.71 -9.70 7.94
N ALA A 83 -6.48 -10.50 7.19
CA ALA A 83 -7.54 -11.33 7.75
C ALA A 83 -6.98 -12.66 8.25
N ASP A 84 -7.63 -13.19 9.28
CA ASP A 84 -7.53 -14.61 9.63
C ASP A 84 -8.31 -15.41 8.56
N PRO A 85 -7.65 -16.28 7.77
CA PRO A 85 -8.32 -17.02 6.71
C PRO A 85 -9.49 -17.87 7.21
N ALA A 86 -9.47 -18.31 8.47
CA ALA A 86 -10.55 -19.09 9.08
C ALA A 86 -11.78 -18.24 9.43
N LYS A 87 -11.62 -16.92 9.57
CA LYS A 87 -12.69 -15.96 9.92
C LYS A 87 -13.13 -15.09 8.75
N SER A 88 -12.41 -15.15 7.63
CA SER A 88 -12.66 -14.29 6.48
C SER A 88 -14.03 -14.59 5.84
N SER A 89 -14.86 -13.55 5.74
CA SER A 89 -16.17 -13.60 5.07
C SER A 89 -16.11 -13.24 3.58
N SER A 90 -14.93 -12.88 3.07
CA SER A 90 -14.74 -12.45 1.69
C SER A 90 -14.69 -13.63 0.72
N SER A 91 -15.46 -13.53 -0.38
CA SER A 91 -15.43 -14.51 -1.48
C SER A 91 -14.35 -14.21 -2.52
N THR A 92 -13.88 -12.96 -2.61
CA THR A 92 -12.95 -12.46 -3.62
C THR A 92 -11.52 -12.32 -3.09
N ASN A 93 -11.35 -11.99 -1.81
CA ASN A 93 -10.04 -11.83 -1.17
C ASN A 93 -10.08 -12.24 0.30
N LYS A 94 -9.58 -13.45 0.61
CA LYS A 94 -9.62 -13.99 1.98
C LYS A 94 -8.54 -13.44 2.90
N ASP A 95 -7.51 -12.79 2.35
CA ASP A 95 -6.32 -12.38 3.08
C ASP A 95 -6.38 -10.94 3.57
N ILE A 96 -7.26 -10.10 3.00
CA ILE A 96 -7.40 -8.69 3.40
C ILE A 96 -8.67 -8.49 4.22
N LYS A 97 -8.49 -8.09 5.47
CA LYS A 97 -9.59 -7.69 6.36
C LYS A 97 -10.05 -6.26 6.08
N SER A 98 -9.10 -5.37 5.84
CA SER A 98 -9.38 -3.99 5.45
C SER A 98 -8.16 -3.35 4.78
N LEU A 99 -8.40 -2.38 3.91
CA LEU A 99 -7.35 -1.50 3.38
C LEU A 99 -7.79 -0.05 3.56
N ASN A 100 -6.95 0.78 4.14
CA ASN A 100 -7.16 2.22 4.23
C ASN A 100 -5.98 2.93 3.58
N PHE A 101 -6.27 3.76 2.59
CA PHE A 101 -5.31 4.64 1.96
C PHE A 101 -5.83 6.07 2.06
N ASP A 102 -5.03 6.97 2.63
CA ASP A 102 -5.39 8.38 2.82
C ASP A 102 -4.20 9.24 2.41
N VAL A 103 -4.43 10.16 1.49
CA VAL A 103 -3.40 11.08 0.99
C VAL A 103 -3.92 12.49 1.08
N LYS A 104 -3.08 13.39 1.60
CA LYS A 104 -3.31 14.83 1.63
C LYS A 104 -2.13 15.54 0.96
N LEU A 105 -2.45 16.25 -0.11
CA LEU A 105 -1.53 16.93 -1.00
C LEU A 105 -1.80 18.44 -0.96
N PRO A 106 -1.17 19.20 -0.04
CA PRO A 106 -1.23 20.65 -0.10
C PRO A 106 -0.60 21.14 -1.41
N LEU A 107 -1.34 21.90 -2.21
CA LEU A 107 -0.94 22.20 -3.59
C LEU A 107 0.35 23.01 -3.65
N ASN A 108 0.53 23.94 -2.71
CA ASN A 108 1.78 24.70 -2.57
C ASN A 108 3.00 23.79 -2.35
N VAL A 109 2.86 22.76 -1.51
CA VAL A 109 3.94 21.80 -1.21
C VAL A 109 4.28 20.97 -2.45
N VAL A 110 3.27 20.46 -3.15
CA VAL A 110 3.48 19.64 -4.35
C VAL A 110 4.05 20.48 -5.50
N THR A 111 3.55 21.69 -5.73
CA THR A 111 4.09 22.62 -6.74
C THR A 111 5.55 22.98 -6.46
N GLU A 112 5.92 23.28 -5.21
CA GLU A 112 7.32 23.55 -4.87
C GLU A 112 8.20 22.33 -5.09
N THR A 113 7.71 21.13 -4.79
CA THR A 113 8.46 19.90 -5.07
C THR A 113 8.67 19.71 -6.59
N ALA A 114 7.64 19.91 -7.41
CA ALA A 114 7.75 19.85 -8.87
C ALA A 114 8.71 20.91 -9.43
N LYS A 115 8.69 22.13 -8.88
CA LYS A 115 9.63 23.19 -9.23
C LYS A 115 11.07 22.80 -8.91
N GLN A 116 11.34 22.26 -7.72
CA GLN A 116 12.68 21.83 -7.31
C GLN A 116 13.22 20.71 -8.22
N LEU A 117 12.35 19.78 -8.65
CA LEU A 117 12.70 18.77 -9.65
C LEU A 117 13.09 19.42 -10.99
N ASN A 118 12.26 20.33 -11.51
CA ASN A 118 12.56 21.07 -12.74
C ASN A 118 13.91 21.84 -12.64
N LEU A 119 14.16 22.52 -11.51
CA LEU A 119 15.44 23.20 -11.26
C LEU A 119 16.63 22.23 -11.28
N SER A 120 16.47 21.04 -10.71
CA SER A 120 17.52 20.01 -10.71
C SER A 120 17.87 19.49 -12.12
N GLU A 121 16.93 19.60 -13.06
CA GLU A 121 17.13 19.30 -14.48
C GLU A 121 17.78 20.47 -15.26
N GLY A 122 18.15 21.56 -14.57
CA GLY A 122 18.82 22.73 -15.15
C GLY A 122 17.87 23.77 -15.75
N MET A 123 16.56 23.70 -15.48
CA MET A 123 15.63 24.77 -15.88
C MET A 123 15.91 26.06 -15.10
N ASP A 124 15.71 27.17 -15.79
CA ASP A 124 15.63 28.49 -15.15
C ASP A 124 14.46 28.56 -14.15
N ALA A 125 14.62 29.35 -13.08
CA ALA A 125 13.66 29.42 -11.98
C ALA A 125 12.26 29.89 -12.40
N GLU A 126 12.16 30.86 -13.32
CA GLU A 126 10.85 31.35 -13.78
C GLU A 126 10.15 30.29 -14.63
N LYS A 127 10.91 29.61 -15.49
CA LYS A 127 10.40 28.51 -16.31
C LYS A 127 10.00 27.31 -15.46
N ALA A 128 10.81 26.94 -14.47
CA ALA A 128 10.55 25.84 -13.55
C ALA A 128 9.25 26.06 -12.77
N GLN A 129 9.01 27.29 -12.30
CA GLN A 129 7.77 27.66 -11.61
C GLN A 129 6.55 27.52 -12.54
N LYS A 130 6.57 28.17 -13.71
CA LYS A 130 5.45 28.10 -14.67
C LYS A 130 5.15 26.67 -15.10
N GLN A 131 6.19 25.85 -15.29
CA GLN A 131 6.06 24.45 -15.64
C GLN A 131 5.42 23.64 -14.50
N ALA A 132 5.87 23.84 -13.26
CA ALA A 132 5.28 23.20 -12.09
C ALA A 132 3.80 23.57 -11.94
N ASP A 133 3.46 24.85 -12.02
CA ASP A 133 2.07 25.32 -11.91
C ASP A 133 1.16 24.67 -12.98
N LYS A 134 1.65 24.60 -14.23
CA LYS A 134 0.92 23.96 -15.33
C LYS A 134 0.75 22.45 -15.12
N GLN A 135 1.79 21.75 -14.69
CA GLN A 135 1.75 20.30 -14.41
C GLN A 135 0.74 20.00 -13.30
N ILE A 136 0.83 20.71 -12.17
CA ILE A 136 -0.06 20.48 -11.02
C ILE A 136 -1.50 20.83 -11.39
N SER A 137 -1.75 21.96 -12.07
CA SER A 137 -3.09 22.33 -12.52
C SER A 137 -3.70 21.31 -13.49
N GLY A 138 -2.89 20.80 -14.43
CA GLY A 138 -3.32 19.73 -15.34
C GLY A 138 -3.70 18.44 -14.61
N MET A 139 -2.86 18.00 -13.66
CA MET A 139 -3.13 16.84 -12.82
C MET A 139 -4.39 17.02 -11.96
N MET A 140 -4.59 18.21 -11.38
CA MET A 140 -5.80 18.51 -10.61
C MET A 140 -7.06 18.44 -11.47
N THR A 141 -7.02 19.05 -12.65
CA THR A 141 -8.16 19.05 -13.59
C THR A 141 -8.53 17.62 -13.96
N LEU A 142 -7.55 16.81 -14.36
CA LEU A 142 -7.79 15.40 -14.69
C LEU A 142 -8.28 14.61 -13.47
N GLY A 143 -7.66 14.82 -12.31
CA GLY A 143 -8.05 14.17 -11.07
C GLY A 143 -9.49 14.47 -10.65
N GLN A 144 -9.96 15.72 -10.80
CA GLN A 144 -11.36 16.09 -10.54
C GLN A 144 -12.32 15.54 -11.61
N MET A 145 -11.93 15.62 -12.89
CA MET A 145 -12.73 15.11 -14.00
C MET A 145 -13.01 13.61 -13.85
N PHE A 146 -12.00 12.85 -13.45
CA PHE A 146 -12.11 11.42 -13.14
C PHE A 146 -12.59 11.14 -11.70
N GLN A 147 -12.86 12.20 -10.93
CA GLN A 147 -13.31 12.15 -9.54
C GLN A 147 -12.37 11.31 -8.65
N LEU A 148 -11.08 11.27 -8.97
CA LEU A 148 -10.03 10.54 -8.23
C LEU A 148 -9.59 11.28 -6.97
N ILE A 149 -9.70 12.60 -6.99
CA ILE A 149 -9.34 13.47 -5.87
C ILE A 149 -10.51 14.38 -5.51
N THR A 150 -10.52 14.81 -4.26
CA THR A 150 -11.30 15.97 -3.81
C THR A 150 -10.36 17.13 -3.54
N ILE A 151 -10.83 18.35 -3.71
CA ILE A 151 -10.05 19.55 -3.41
C ILE A 151 -10.84 20.39 -2.41
N ASP A 152 -10.22 20.64 -1.27
CA ASP A 152 -10.73 21.53 -0.22
C ASP A 152 -9.57 22.39 0.28
N ASN A 153 -9.81 23.69 0.48
CA ASN A 153 -8.82 24.62 1.07
C ASN A 153 -7.39 24.46 0.51
N ASN A 154 -7.25 24.48 -0.83
CA ASN A 154 -5.97 24.34 -1.53
C ASN A 154 -5.21 23.03 -1.25
N THR A 155 -5.93 21.98 -0.84
CA THR A 155 -5.42 20.64 -0.59
C THR A 155 -6.18 19.64 -1.43
N ALA A 156 -5.47 18.94 -2.32
CA ALA A 156 -6.02 17.77 -2.98
C ALA A 156 -5.93 16.57 -2.02
N SER A 157 -6.98 15.75 -1.98
CA SER A 157 -6.98 14.54 -1.16
C SER A 157 -7.57 13.35 -1.90
N LEU A 158 -7.05 12.17 -1.58
CA LEU A 158 -7.55 10.90 -2.06
C LEU A 158 -7.72 9.98 -0.85
N GLN A 159 -8.92 9.43 -0.69
CA GLN A 159 -9.21 8.48 0.36
C GLN A 159 -9.84 7.22 -0.23
N LEU A 160 -9.33 6.06 0.16
CA LEU A 160 -9.89 4.76 -0.13
C LEU A 160 -9.97 3.96 1.16
N ARG A 161 -11.16 3.50 1.52
CA ARG A 161 -11.35 2.53 2.60
C ARG A 161 -12.06 1.32 2.04
N TYR A 162 -11.52 0.16 2.31
CA TYR A 162 -12.02 -1.12 1.85
C TYR A 162 -12.25 -2.03 3.04
N THR A 163 -13.39 -2.69 3.02
CA THR A 163 -13.72 -3.87 3.82
C THR A 163 -14.51 -4.82 2.91
N PRO A 164 -14.49 -6.15 3.12
CA PRO A 164 -15.25 -7.07 2.29
C PRO A 164 -16.72 -6.63 2.08
N GLY A 165 -17.11 -6.49 0.82
CA GLY A 165 -18.45 -6.06 0.40
C GLY A 165 -18.69 -4.54 0.37
N LYS A 166 -17.71 -3.72 0.78
CA LYS A 166 -17.88 -2.27 0.90
C LYS A 166 -16.62 -1.48 0.61
N VAL A 167 -16.74 -0.49 -0.27
CA VAL A 167 -15.70 0.50 -0.57
C VAL A 167 -16.21 1.89 -0.21
N VAL A 168 -15.39 2.69 0.46
CA VAL A 168 -15.61 4.14 0.60
C VAL A 168 -14.47 4.85 -0.12
N PHE A 169 -14.78 5.49 -1.24
CA PHE A 169 -13.81 6.24 -2.04
C PHE A 169 -14.16 7.72 -2.03
N ASN A 170 -13.24 8.56 -1.55
CA ASN A 170 -13.43 10.01 -1.41
C ASN A 170 -14.74 10.39 -0.68
N GLY A 171 -15.08 9.63 0.37
CA GLY A 171 -16.30 9.83 1.16
C GLY A 171 -17.58 9.22 0.56
N GLN A 172 -17.52 8.67 -0.66
CA GLN A 172 -18.65 8.00 -1.29
C GLN A 172 -18.59 6.50 -1.04
N GLU A 173 -19.64 5.96 -0.43
CA GLU A 173 -19.81 4.51 -0.22
C GLU A 173 -20.37 3.85 -1.48
N MET A 174 -19.79 2.70 -1.86
CA MET A 174 -20.17 1.90 -3.02
C MET A 174 -19.81 0.42 -2.82
N SER A 175 -20.32 -0.45 -3.70
CA SER A 175 -19.94 -1.86 -3.72
C SER A 175 -18.55 -2.07 -4.33
N GLU A 176 -17.95 -3.25 -4.10
CA GLU A 176 -16.69 -3.64 -4.76
C GLU A 176 -16.84 -3.64 -6.29
N GLU A 177 -17.94 -4.17 -6.81
CA GLU A 177 -18.22 -4.25 -8.25
C GLU A 177 -18.35 -2.86 -8.89
N GLU A 178 -19.05 -1.94 -8.21
CA GLU A 178 -19.19 -0.56 -8.67
C GLU A 178 -17.85 0.15 -8.69
N PHE A 179 -17.06 -0.01 -7.63
CA PHE A 179 -15.71 0.53 -7.56
C PHE A 179 -14.81 -0.01 -8.69
N MET A 180 -14.82 -1.33 -8.94
CA MET A 180 -14.05 -1.94 -10.01
C MET A 180 -14.51 -1.51 -11.41
N SER A 181 -15.83 -1.36 -11.62
CA SER A 181 -16.38 -0.81 -12.86
C SER A 181 -15.91 0.61 -13.11
N ARG A 182 -15.85 1.44 -12.07
CA ARG A 182 -15.30 2.80 -12.14
C ARG A 182 -13.78 2.77 -12.39
N ALA A 183 -13.04 1.90 -11.70
CA ALA A 183 -11.60 1.75 -11.85
C ALA A 183 -11.18 1.29 -13.26
N GLY A 184 -11.95 0.38 -13.87
CA GLY A 184 -11.69 -0.12 -15.22
C GLY A 184 -11.74 0.95 -16.32
N ARG A 185 -12.44 2.08 -16.07
CA ARG A 185 -12.48 3.24 -16.97
C ARG A 185 -11.18 4.03 -17.01
N PHE A 186 -10.24 3.76 -16.09
CA PHE A 186 -8.94 4.43 -16.04
C PHE A 186 -7.82 3.66 -16.77
N VAL A 187 -8.07 2.41 -17.16
CA VAL A 187 -7.06 1.49 -17.73
C VAL A 187 -7.22 1.33 -19.26
N HIS A 188 -8.17 2.06 -19.86
CA HIS A 188 -8.42 2.13 -21.30
C HIS A 188 -8.37 3.58 -21.76
#